data_AF-A0A1Q4VUD9-F1
#
_entry.id   AF-A0A1Q4VUD9-F1
#
_cell.length_a   1.000
_cell.length_b   1.000
_cell.length_c   1.000
_cell.angle_alpha   90.00
_cell.angle_beta   90.00
_cell.angle_gamma   90.00
#
_symmetry.space_group_name_H-M   'P 1'
#
loop_
_entity.id
_entity.type
_entity.pdbx_description
1 polymer ?
#
loop_
_entity_poly.entity_id
_entity_poly.type
_entity_poly.pdbx_seq_one_letter_code
_entity_poly.pdbx_strand_id
1 'polypeptide(L)'
;MRVTIAGVFFYLQANEVEQKMSAVEPEPISGDSVLVGSVAYPVKQVGRIVTGQDPRDFSAGEMVRALRRLGFTCRPRPTSAEPSALL
;
A
#
# COMPACT_ATOMS: atom_id res chain seq x y z
N MET A 1 13.60 -0.09 -8.57
CA MET A 1 14.05 -0.70 -7.30
C MET A 1 13.63 -2.17 -7.28
N ARG A 2 14.50 -3.09 -6.84
CA ARG A 2 14.11 -4.49 -6.60
C ARG A 2 13.49 -4.64 -5.22
N VAL A 3 12.33 -5.30 -5.13
CA VAL A 3 11.64 -5.60 -3.87
C VAL A 3 11.16 -7.04 -3.86
N THR A 4 11.09 -7.66 -2.70
CA THR A 4 10.49 -8.99 -2.52
C THR A 4 9.16 -8.83 -1.80
N ILE A 5 8.08 -9.36 -2.37
CA ILE A 5 6.71 -9.34 -1.83
C ILE A 5 6.17 -10.77 -1.94
N ALA A 6 5.69 -11.33 -0.83
CA ALA A 6 5.24 -12.72 -0.76
C ALA A 6 6.26 -13.74 -1.31
N GLY A 7 7.56 -13.52 -1.05
CA GLY A 7 8.65 -14.38 -1.54
C GLY A 7 8.99 -14.23 -3.03
N VAL A 8 8.24 -13.42 -3.80
CA VAL A 8 8.49 -13.15 -5.22
C VAL A 8 9.18 -11.80 -5.37
N PHE A 9 10.19 -11.72 -6.25
CA PHE A 9 10.87 -10.45 -6.52
C PHE A 9 10.18 -9.68 -7.64
N PHE A 10 10.09 -8.36 -7.48
CA PHE A 10 9.55 -7.41 -8.44
C PHE A 10 10.56 -6.29 -8.67
N TYR A 11 10.57 -5.77 -9.89
CA TYR A 11 11.19 -4.49 -10.20
C TYR A 11 10.08 -3.46 -10.29
N LEU A 12 10.07 -2.52 -9.34
CA LEU A 12 9.09 -1.44 -9.30
C LEU A 12 9.81 -0.09 -9.45
N GLN A 13 9.20 0.81 -10.20
CA GLN A 13 9.58 2.22 -10.27
C GLN A 13 8.40 3.11 -9.85
N ALA A 14 8.68 4.29 -9.28
CA ALA A 14 7.64 5.18 -8.77
C ALA A 14 6.69 5.66 -9.88
N ASN A 15 7.23 6.05 -11.04
CA ASN A 15 6.47 6.45 -12.23
C ASN A 15 5.54 5.33 -12.75
N GLU A 16 5.99 4.07 -12.72
CA GLU A 16 5.16 2.93 -13.13
C GLU A 16 3.98 2.70 -12.18
N VAL A 17 4.21 2.89 -10.87
CA VAL A 17 3.14 2.84 -9.86
C VAL A 17 2.13 3.96 -10.12
N GLU A 18 2.58 5.19 -10.31
CA GLU A 18 1.70 6.34 -10.61
C GLU A 18 0.91 6.12 -11.90
N GLN A 19 1.57 5.67 -12.98
CA GLN A 19 0.93 5.41 -14.26
C GLN A 19 -0.17 4.35 -14.13
N LYS A 20 0.12 3.22 -13.47
CA LYS A 20 -0.85 2.14 -13.26
C LYS A 20 -2.04 2.55 -12.41
N MET A 21 -1.85 3.49 -11.49
CA MET A 21 -2.92 3.96 -10.59
C MET A 21 -3.72 5.14 -11.13
N SER A 22 -3.24 5.84 -12.16
CA SER A 22 -3.84 7.10 -12.65
C SER A 22 -5.31 7.01 -13.09
N ALA A 23 -5.76 5.85 -13.57
CA ALA A 23 -7.14 5.59 -14.00
C ALA A 23 -7.89 4.66 -13.04
N VAL A 24 -7.37 4.43 -11.84
CA VAL A 24 -7.94 3.50 -10.86
C VAL A 24 -8.79 4.28 -9.86
N GLU A 25 -10.04 3.84 -9.70
CA GLU A 25 -10.92 4.34 -8.65
C GLU A 25 -10.44 3.86 -7.26
N PRO A 26 -10.24 4.76 -6.29
CA PRO A 26 -9.80 4.38 -4.95
C PRO A 26 -10.89 3.60 -4.21
N GLU A 27 -10.51 2.44 -3.66
CA GLU A 27 -11.36 1.66 -2.77
C GLU A 27 -11.50 2.34 -1.39
N PRO A 28 -12.57 2.03 -0.62
CA PRO A 28 -12.73 2.53 0.74
C PRO A 28 -11.51 2.23 1.62
N ILE A 29 -10.95 3.27 2.23
CA ILE A 29 -9.77 3.16 3.09
C ILE A 29 -10.19 2.66 4.48
N SER A 30 -10.01 1.36 4.71
CA SER A 30 -10.23 0.69 6.01
C SER A 30 -8.94 0.38 6.78
N GLY A 31 -7.78 0.69 6.20
CA GLY A 31 -6.47 0.27 6.68
C GLY A 31 -5.35 1.27 6.34
N ASP A 32 -4.13 0.76 6.27
CA ASP A 32 -2.98 1.54 5.79
C ASP A 32 -3.26 2.05 4.37
N SER A 33 -2.90 3.31 4.13
CA SER A 33 -3.08 3.97 2.84
C SER A 33 -1.79 4.60 2.33
N VAL A 34 -1.74 4.85 1.03
CA VAL A 34 -0.65 5.54 0.35
C VAL A 34 -1.20 6.65 -0.51
N LEU A 35 -0.51 7.79 -0.54
CA LEU A 35 -0.79 8.86 -1.48
C LEU A 35 -0.07 8.56 -2.81
N VAL A 36 -0.83 8.50 -3.90
CA VAL A 36 -0.31 8.37 -5.27
C VAL A 36 -0.83 9.57 -6.07
N GLY A 37 0.08 10.44 -6.50
CA GLY A 37 -0.29 11.78 -6.95
C GLY A 37 -1.03 12.54 -5.85
N SER A 38 -2.30 12.90 -6.10
CA SER A 38 -3.17 13.59 -5.13
C SER A 38 -4.24 12.70 -4.50
N VAL A 39 -4.25 11.40 -4.82
CA VAL A 39 -5.31 10.46 -4.41
C VAL A 39 -4.75 9.45 -3.40
N ALA A 40 -5.51 9.20 -2.34
CA ALA A 40 -5.17 8.20 -1.34
C ALA A 40 -5.80 6.84 -1.70
N TYR A 41 -5.00 5.79 -1.68
CA TYR A 41 -5.41 4.42 -1.96
C TYR A 41 -5.07 3.49 -0.78
N PRO A 42 -5.88 2.46 -0.50
CA PRO A 42 -5.46 1.35 0.36
C PRO A 42 -4.18 0.72 -0.18
N VAL A 43 -3.19 0.47 0.68
CA VAL A 43 -1.90 -0.09 0.24
C VAL A 43 -2.07 -1.47 -0.41
N LYS A 44 -3.08 -2.25 0.02
CA LYS A 44 -3.38 -3.56 -0.56
C LYS A 44 -3.99 -3.47 -1.96
N GLN A 45 -4.77 -2.43 -2.25
CA GLN A 45 -5.26 -2.16 -3.60
C GLN A 45 -4.09 -1.85 -4.54
N VAL A 46 -3.19 -0.95 -4.12
CA VAL A 46 -1.98 -0.61 -4.92
C VAL A 46 -1.14 -1.86 -5.15
N GLY A 47 -0.86 -2.63 -4.11
CA GLY A 47 -0.10 -3.88 -4.20
C GLY A 47 -0.68 -4.84 -5.25
N ARG A 48 -2.00 -5.08 -5.21
CA ARG A 48 -2.69 -5.94 -6.18
C ARG A 48 -2.50 -5.46 -7.62
N ILE A 49 -2.68 -4.16 -7.87
CA ILE A 49 -2.62 -3.62 -9.23
C ILE A 49 -1.19 -3.61 -9.78
N VAL A 50 -0.20 -3.28 -8.95
CA VAL A 50 1.18 -3.14 -9.42
C VAL A 50 1.89 -4.48 -9.58
N THR A 51 1.58 -5.46 -8.72
CA THR A 51 2.20 -6.80 -8.71
C THR A 51 1.39 -7.87 -9.43
N GLY A 52 0.06 -7.69 -9.54
CA GLY A 52 -0.86 -8.72 -10.03
C GLY A 52 -1.16 -9.83 -9.01
N GLN A 53 -0.61 -9.77 -7.79
CA GLN A 53 -0.81 -10.80 -6.76
C GLN A 53 -2.18 -10.68 -6.08
N ASP A 54 -2.68 -11.79 -5.53
CA ASP A 54 -3.85 -11.77 -4.65
C ASP A 54 -3.49 -10.98 -3.37
N PRO A 55 -4.33 -10.02 -2.94
CA PRO A 55 -4.13 -9.33 -1.66
C PRO A 55 -3.95 -10.27 -0.45
N ARG A 56 -4.35 -11.55 -0.52
CA ARG A 56 -4.16 -12.55 0.54
C ARG A 56 -2.71 -13.03 0.66
N ASP A 57 -1.92 -12.91 -0.41
CA ASP A 57 -0.56 -13.44 -0.45
C ASP A 57 0.47 -12.51 0.21
N PHE A 58 0.13 -11.23 0.40
CA PHE A 58 1.02 -10.24 1.00
C PHE A 58 0.33 -9.38 2.07
N SER A 59 1.14 -8.89 2.99
CA SER A 59 0.69 -8.02 4.08
C SER A 59 0.70 -6.54 3.68
N ALA A 60 -0.16 -5.75 4.35
CA ALA A 60 -0.13 -4.29 4.21
C ALA A 60 1.23 -3.71 4.62
N GLY A 61 1.85 -4.26 5.67
CA GLY A 61 3.16 -3.81 6.16
C GLY A 61 4.29 -4.04 5.16
N GLU A 62 4.31 -5.17 4.45
CA GLU A 62 5.27 -5.40 3.36
C GLU A 62 5.09 -4.35 2.26
N MET A 63 3.84 -4.09 1.86
CA MET A 63 3.55 -3.12 0.81
C MET A 63 3.90 -1.68 1.22
N VAL A 64 3.63 -1.29 2.47
CA VAL A 64 4.03 0.02 3.03
C VAL A 64 5.55 0.17 2.96
N ARG A 65 6.31 -0.85 3.35
CA ARG A 65 7.79 -0.82 3.29
C ARG A 65 8.29 -0.66 1.85
N ALA A 66 7.69 -1.39 0.91
CA ALA A 66 8.02 -1.29 -0.50
C ALA A 66 7.74 0.12 -1.04
N LEU A 67 6.54 0.66 -0.80
CA LEU A 67 6.12 1.97 -1.30
C LEU A 67 6.93 3.12 -0.69
N ARG A 68 7.24 3.06 0.62
CA ARG A 68 8.12 4.06 1.26
C ARG A 68 9.52 4.07 0.64
N ARG A 69 10.08 2.91 0.30
CA ARG A 69 11.40 2.84 -0.37
C ARG A 69 11.38 3.40 -1.79
N LEU A 70 10.21 3.43 -2.45
CA LEU A 70 10.01 4.12 -3.73
C LEU A 70 9.77 5.63 -3.57
N GLY A 71 9.70 6.14 -2.35
CA GLY A 71 9.47 7.57 -2.06
C GLY A 71 8.01 7.95 -1.81
N PHE A 72 7.08 6.99 -1.77
CA PHE A 72 5.68 7.30 -1.50
C PHE A 72 5.41 7.61 -0.03
N THR A 73 4.43 8.48 0.21
CA THR A 73 3.93 8.80 1.55
C THR A 73 2.83 7.82 1.94
N CYS A 74 3.09 6.97 2.93
CA CYS A 74 2.10 6.04 3.49
C CYS A 74 1.60 6.50 4.86
N ARG A 75 0.28 6.48 5.06
CA ARG A 75 -0.39 6.78 6.32
C ARG A 75 -0.88 5.48 6.96
N PRO A 76 -0.58 5.25 8.25
CA PRO A 76 -1.08 4.08 8.95
C PRO A 76 -2.60 4.15 9.11
N ARG A 77 -3.26 3.00 9.27
CA ARG A 77 -4.65 2.96 9.73
C ARG A 77 -4.75 3.80 11.02
N PRO A 78 -5.75 4.69 11.17
CA PRO A 78 -6.02 5.27 12.47
C PRO A 78 -6.28 4.12 13.44
N THR A 79 -5.38 3.94 14.41
CA THR A 79 -5.66 3.03 15.51
C THR A 79 -6.87 3.61 16.21
N SER A 80 -7.98 2.87 16.25
CA SER A 80 -9.01 3.18 17.23
C SER A 80 -8.30 3.03 18.56
N ALA A 81 -7.97 4.14 19.21
CA ALA A 81 -7.51 4.11 20.58
C ALA A 81 -8.70 3.60 21.39
N GLU A 82 -8.75 2.28 21.62
CA GLU A 82 -9.62 1.75 22.66
C GLU A 82 -9.18 2.44 23.96
N PRO A 83 -10.09 3.13 24.67
CA PRO A 83 -9.76 3.62 26.00
C PRO A 83 -9.41 2.38 26.81
N SER A 84 -8.13 2.27 27.18
CA SER A 84 -7.69 1.23 28.11
C SER A 84 -8.54 1.40 29.37
N ALA A 85 -9.51 0.51 29.54
CA ALA A 85 -10.29 0.44 30.76
C ALA A 85 -9.31 -0.02 31.84
N LEU A 86 -8.86 0.95 32.63
CA LEU A 86 -8.24 0.70 33.93
C LEU A 86 -9.25 -0.05 34.79
N LEU A 87 -8.98 -1.32 35.10
CA LEU A 87 -9.50 -2.05 36.24
C LEU A 87 -8.35 -2.86 36.86
#